data_AF-A0A2K9NEI7-F1
#
_entry.id   AF-A0A2K9NEI7-F1
#
_cell.length_a   1.000
_cell.length_b   1.000
_cell.length_c   1.000
_cell.angle_alpha   90.00
_cell.angle_beta   90.00
_cell.angle_gamma   90.00
#
_symmetry.space_group_name_H-M   'P 1'
#
loop_
_entity.id
_entity.type
_entity.pdbx_description
1 polymer ?
#
loop_
_entity_poly.entity_id
_entity_poly.type
_entity_poly.pdbx_seq_one_letter_code
_entity_poly.pdbx_strand_id
1 'polypeptide(L)'
;MSPDDIGKTVAALVSRLPTGAARLLYGELAGAGEANAKIAVVRRALVERINASRQQHGRRLFTQLFEPFITADMEMLRPGHSGIGVLHTVDIGAVWTQAAAGPLVKLAAEIEAKLPSLVAERPLDLVLSLPEIQGLQEQARRGVLEWLTGDAARLHKVLIALNNWRTAELRRMGADFTPRSLTTEDLITIRGALIHGASLRPIAQAVLADSGSAETMVELAGSFALHPIQSLTTPEARMAAYLVPLSLLHRRRAYRSVVPFLLDGSPTVQARILEAMDSHFARICARIGKEAGMLAGAGQPIKGPLAATTLRRLVLGEELGHLDAILSIYEEFEILDDPRLGAQARDYMDQMVKAVERTLYPALIDRCIAAGRAVERALPDQDALEWALGLCVRWRTVIGRVMHWGTGHSNFKEQVLELAKAGFQSALSDPRALSPSDRLGQAVRMLQISKPLGGGAEGWITLLDKGLVRTVSDRLRHEDPLRDGERDLAAALMVLVRDELRRTRHWRDTGLVALDELALAAGL
;
A
#
# COMPACT_ATOMS: atom_id res chain seq x y z
N MET A 1 -43.97 1.73 23.21
CA MET A 1 -42.74 0.90 23.13
C MET A 1 -42.29 0.59 24.54
N SER A 2 -42.03 -0.68 24.85
CA SER A 2 -41.38 -1.01 26.12
C SER A 2 -39.93 -0.45 26.12
N PRO A 3 -39.31 -0.21 27.29
CA PRO A 3 -37.90 0.17 27.39
C PRO A 3 -36.95 -0.79 26.64
N ASP A 4 -37.30 -2.08 26.60
CA ASP A 4 -36.57 -3.13 25.87
C ASP A 4 -36.66 -2.96 24.34
N ASP A 5 -37.82 -2.54 23.82
CA ASP A 5 -37.99 -2.29 22.38
C ASP A 5 -37.18 -1.06 21.92
N ILE A 6 -37.08 -0.05 22.79
CA ILE A 6 -36.23 1.13 22.56
C ILE A 6 -34.76 0.71 22.54
N GLY A 7 -34.32 -0.11 23.51
CA GLY A 7 -32.94 -0.61 23.57
C GLY A 7 -32.54 -1.41 22.33
N LYS A 8 -33.38 -2.34 21.87
CA LYS A 8 -33.13 -3.13 20.65
C LYS A 8 -33.05 -2.25 19.39
N THR A 9 -33.93 -1.27 19.27
CA THR A 9 -33.94 -0.35 18.13
C THR A 9 -32.68 0.52 18.11
N VAL A 10 -32.29 1.06 19.27
CA VAL A 10 -31.07 1.87 19.40
C VAL A 10 -29.82 1.05 19.09
N ALA A 11 -29.71 -0.18 19.63
CA ALA A 11 -28.57 -1.06 19.35
C ALA A 11 -28.47 -1.40 17.86
N ALA A 12 -29.60 -1.68 17.19
CA ALA A 12 -29.64 -1.95 15.76
C ALA A 12 -29.16 -0.74 14.93
N LEU A 13 -29.53 0.49 15.31
CA LEU A 13 -29.06 1.70 14.64
C LEU A 13 -27.57 1.96 14.88
N VAL A 14 -27.13 1.86 16.13
CA VAL A 14 -25.73 2.10 16.52
C VAL A 14 -24.78 1.07 15.89
N SER A 15 -25.22 -0.18 15.75
CA SER A 15 -24.41 -1.25 15.14
C SER A 15 -23.93 -0.93 13.71
N ARG A 16 -24.68 -0.09 12.98
CA ARG A 16 -24.37 0.33 11.60
C ARG A 16 -23.38 1.49 11.51
N LEU A 17 -23.08 2.15 12.62
CA LEU A 17 -22.17 3.30 12.63
C LEU A 17 -20.72 2.87 12.42
N PRO A 18 -19.91 3.65 11.69
CA PRO A 18 -18.45 3.54 11.74
C PRO A 18 -17.95 3.79 13.17
N THR A 19 -16.90 3.07 13.60
CA THR A 19 -16.35 3.18 14.97
C THR A 19 -15.92 4.60 15.33
N GLY A 20 -15.39 5.37 14.38
CA GLY A 20 -15.03 6.78 14.61
C GLY A 20 -16.24 7.67 14.94
N ALA A 21 -17.34 7.50 14.19
CA ALA A 21 -18.58 8.23 14.44
C ALA A 21 -19.22 7.82 15.79
N ALA A 22 -19.17 6.54 16.13
CA ALA A 22 -19.64 6.05 17.44
C ALA A 22 -18.86 6.69 18.61
N ARG A 23 -17.54 6.90 18.46
CA ARG A 23 -16.72 7.57 19.48
C ARG A 23 -17.09 9.05 19.65
N LEU A 24 -17.28 9.78 18.56
CA LEU A 24 -17.69 11.18 18.62
C LEU A 24 -19.03 11.32 19.35
N LEU A 25 -20.02 10.50 18.98
CA LEU A 25 -21.33 10.47 19.65
C LEU A 25 -21.22 10.10 21.14
N TYR A 26 -20.34 9.16 21.50
CA TYR A 26 -20.11 8.83 22.91
C TYR A 26 -19.54 10.03 23.69
N GLY A 27 -18.60 10.77 23.09
CA GLY A 27 -18.02 11.98 23.68
C GLY A 27 -19.02 13.11 23.89
N GLU A 28 -19.88 13.38 22.90
CA GLU A 28 -20.97 14.37 23.01
C GLU A 28 -21.95 14.05 24.15
N LEU A 29 -22.22 12.76 24.40
CA LEU A 29 -23.08 12.30 25.48
C LEU A 29 -22.41 12.33 26.87
N ALA A 30 -21.13 12.70 26.96
CA ALA A 30 -20.45 12.84 28.26
C ALA A 30 -20.97 14.04 29.07
N GLY A 31 -21.42 15.11 28.39
CA GLY A 31 -21.94 16.34 29.04
C GLY A 31 -23.42 16.31 29.39
N ALA A 32 -24.20 15.33 28.90
CA ALA A 32 -25.67 15.33 28.98
C ALA A 32 -26.27 14.74 30.29
N GLY A 33 -25.42 14.41 31.28
CA GLY A 33 -25.84 13.92 32.61
C GLY A 33 -26.25 12.44 32.64
N GLU A 34 -25.69 11.68 33.58
CA GLU A 34 -25.91 10.24 33.76
C GLU A 34 -27.33 9.88 34.25
N ALA A 35 -28.14 10.87 34.66
CA ALA A 35 -29.46 10.66 35.25
C ALA A 35 -30.57 10.30 34.24
N ASN A 36 -30.35 10.46 32.93
CA ASN A 36 -31.37 10.16 31.91
C ASN A 36 -31.26 8.71 31.43
N ALA A 37 -32.24 7.88 31.79
CA ALA A 37 -32.30 6.46 31.42
C ALA A 37 -32.22 6.20 29.90
N LYS A 38 -32.72 7.11 29.06
CA LYS A 38 -32.62 6.97 27.59
C LYS A 38 -31.19 7.21 27.10
N ILE A 39 -30.47 8.16 27.70
CA ILE A 39 -29.07 8.44 27.39
C ILE A 39 -28.19 7.26 27.82
N ALA A 40 -28.47 6.65 28.97
CA ALA A 40 -27.75 5.47 29.44
C ALA A 40 -27.86 4.28 28.46
N VAL A 41 -29.04 4.04 27.89
CA VAL A 41 -29.26 2.98 26.87
C VAL A 41 -28.44 3.25 25.60
N VAL A 42 -28.43 4.49 25.11
CA VAL A 42 -27.65 4.88 23.92
C VAL A 42 -26.15 4.75 24.20
N ARG A 43 -25.67 5.20 25.37
CA ARG A 43 -24.26 5.07 25.78
C ARG A 43 -23.82 3.62 25.83
N ARG A 44 -24.62 2.72 26.41
CA ARG A 44 -24.29 1.28 26.45
C ARG A 44 -24.16 0.67 25.05
N ALA A 45 -25.11 0.97 24.16
CA ALA A 45 -25.05 0.52 22.76
C ALA A 45 -23.80 1.05 22.02
N LEU A 46 -23.40 2.31 22.29
CA LEU A 46 -22.18 2.89 21.73
C LEU A 46 -20.92 2.20 22.27
N VAL A 47 -20.86 1.92 23.57
CA VAL A 47 -19.74 1.20 24.21
C VAL A 47 -19.59 -0.19 23.59
N GLU A 48 -20.66 -0.96 23.51
CA GLU A 48 -20.66 -2.27 22.86
C GLU A 48 -20.16 -2.18 21.40
N ARG A 49 -20.64 -1.19 20.64
CA ARG A 49 -20.20 -0.96 19.26
C ARG A 49 -18.72 -0.61 19.14
N ILE A 50 -18.21 0.24 20.04
CA ILE A 50 -16.80 0.67 20.05
C ILE A 50 -15.87 -0.50 20.43
N ASN A 51 -16.32 -1.36 21.35
CA ASN A 51 -15.52 -2.45 21.90
C ASN A 51 -15.68 -3.79 21.17
N ALA A 52 -16.66 -3.93 20.27
CA ALA A 52 -17.04 -5.19 19.59
C ALA A 52 -15.88 -5.99 18.97
N SER A 53 -14.81 -5.34 18.49
CA SER A 53 -13.67 -5.99 17.84
C SER A 53 -12.51 -6.35 18.79
N ARG A 54 -12.63 -6.11 20.10
CA ARG A 54 -11.49 -6.10 21.02
C ARG A 54 -11.61 -7.12 22.16
N GLN A 55 -11.79 -8.40 21.85
CA GLN A 55 -12.10 -9.42 22.87
C GLN A 55 -10.94 -9.80 23.81
N GLN A 56 -9.68 -9.55 23.45
CA GLN A 56 -8.52 -9.87 24.31
C GLN A 56 -8.05 -8.63 25.09
N HIS A 57 -8.81 -8.23 26.11
CA HIS A 57 -8.58 -7.00 26.86
C HIS A 57 -7.22 -6.99 27.58
N GLY A 58 -6.81 -8.07 28.25
CA GLY A 58 -5.50 -8.16 28.90
C GLY A 58 -4.33 -8.04 27.92
N ARG A 59 -4.44 -8.68 26.74
CA ARG A 59 -3.45 -8.52 25.67
C ARG A 59 -3.38 -7.09 25.15
N ARG A 60 -4.53 -6.41 25.00
CA ARG A 60 -4.55 -5.00 24.58
C ARG A 60 -3.92 -4.08 25.62
N LEU A 61 -4.20 -4.30 26.91
CA LEU A 61 -3.56 -3.59 28.02
C LEU A 61 -2.05 -3.69 27.90
N PHE A 62 -1.50 -4.89 27.73
CA PHE A 62 -0.05 -5.07 27.63
C PHE A 62 0.54 -4.48 26.33
N THR A 63 -0.06 -4.77 25.17
CA THR A 63 0.44 -4.31 23.86
C THR A 63 0.45 -2.79 23.71
N GLN A 64 -0.41 -2.06 24.43
CA GLN A 64 -0.42 -0.60 24.44
C GLN A 64 0.92 0.01 24.89
N LEU A 65 1.70 -0.72 25.71
CA LEU A 65 3.04 -0.28 26.12
C LEU A 65 3.98 0.00 24.94
N PHE A 66 3.75 -0.69 23.82
CA PHE A 66 4.58 -0.66 22.62
C PHE A 66 3.92 0.05 21.44
N GLU A 67 2.71 0.63 21.63
CA GLU A 67 1.86 1.11 20.53
C GLU A 67 2.56 1.97 19.47
N PRO A 68 3.43 2.96 19.79
CA PRO A 68 4.10 3.73 18.75
C PRO A 68 5.19 2.93 18.01
N PHE A 69 5.74 1.90 18.63
CA PHE A 69 6.89 1.15 18.10
C PHE A 69 6.48 -0.11 17.32
N ILE A 70 5.23 -0.57 17.48
CA ILE A 70 4.76 -1.79 16.83
C ILE A 70 4.27 -1.53 15.40
N THR A 71 4.56 -2.51 14.54
CA THR A 71 3.99 -2.63 13.21
C THR A 71 2.96 -3.76 13.13
N ALA A 72 2.08 -3.66 12.13
CA ALA A 72 1.14 -4.70 11.73
C ALA A 72 1.43 -5.22 10.31
N ASP A 73 2.56 -4.80 9.72
CA ASP A 73 2.98 -5.27 8.40
C ASP A 73 3.52 -6.71 8.50
N MET A 74 2.70 -7.65 8.03
CA MET A 74 3.01 -9.07 8.03
C MET A 74 4.21 -9.41 7.14
N GLU A 75 4.52 -8.59 6.12
CA GLU A 75 5.67 -8.85 5.25
C GLU A 75 6.99 -8.70 6.01
N MET A 76 7.04 -7.86 7.05
CA MET A 76 8.20 -7.69 7.93
C MET A 76 8.49 -8.91 8.82
N LEU A 77 7.59 -9.90 8.84
CA LEU A 77 7.81 -11.16 9.53
C LEU A 77 8.44 -12.23 8.63
N ARG A 78 8.46 -12.03 7.31
CA ARG A 78 9.02 -13.01 6.38
C ARG A 78 10.55 -13.10 6.55
N PRO A 79 11.12 -14.32 6.46
CA PRO A 79 12.56 -14.48 6.33
C PRO A 79 13.09 -13.64 5.14
N GLY A 80 14.19 -12.92 5.35
CA GLY A 80 14.81 -12.06 4.33
C GLY A 80 14.25 -10.63 4.24
N HIS A 81 13.11 -10.33 4.87
CA HIS A 81 12.54 -8.97 4.92
C HIS A 81 12.52 -8.37 6.33
N SER A 82 12.61 -9.22 7.36
CA SER A 82 12.63 -8.78 8.75
C SER A 82 13.96 -8.11 9.07
N GLY A 83 13.91 -6.82 9.41
CA GLY A 83 15.07 -6.03 9.80
C GLY A 83 15.24 -5.90 11.31
N ILE A 84 16.26 -5.14 11.70
CA ILE A 84 16.49 -4.73 13.09
C ILE A 84 15.31 -3.93 13.65
N GLY A 85 15.01 -4.10 14.94
CA GLY A 85 14.07 -3.23 15.66
C GLY A 85 12.59 -3.44 15.31
N VAL A 86 12.28 -4.41 14.45
CA VAL A 86 10.91 -4.79 14.10
C VAL A 86 10.23 -5.39 15.33
N LEU A 87 9.25 -4.67 15.87
CA LEU A 87 8.33 -5.17 16.89
C LEU A 87 6.97 -5.39 16.24
N HIS A 88 6.58 -6.63 15.99
CA HIS A 88 5.25 -6.91 15.43
C HIS A 88 4.21 -7.16 16.53
N THR A 89 2.95 -6.83 16.24
CA THR A 89 1.81 -7.06 17.17
C THR A 89 1.67 -8.55 17.60
N VAL A 90 2.08 -9.47 16.73
CA VAL A 90 2.12 -10.91 17.01
C VAL A 90 3.23 -11.24 18.01
N ASP A 91 4.40 -10.61 17.92
CA ASP A 91 5.55 -10.87 18.79
C ASP A 91 5.24 -10.44 20.23
N ILE A 92 4.71 -9.22 20.39
CA ILE A 92 4.30 -8.70 21.71
C ILE A 92 3.12 -9.51 22.27
N GLY A 93 2.22 -9.98 21.39
CA GLY A 93 1.16 -10.91 21.75
C GLY A 93 1.68 -12.25 22.26
N ALA A 94 2.73 -12.79 21.66
CA ALA A 94 3.38 -14.02 22.11
C ALA A 94 3.98 -13.84 23.50
N VAL A 95 4.68 -12.71 23.74
CA VAL A 95 5.25 -12.36 25.04
C VAL A 95 4.17 -12.33 26.12
N TRP A 96 3.08 -11.60 25.89
CA TRP A 96 1.97 -11.56 26.84
C TRP A 96 1.38 -12.95 27.09
N THR A 97 1.08 -13.69 26.02
CA THR A 97 0.39 -14.99 26.12
C THR A 97 1.22 -15.98 26.93
N GLN A 98 2.53 -16.06 26.67
CA GLN A 98 3.42 -16.97 27.39
C GLN A 98 3.64 -16.52 28.85
N ALA A 99 3.79 -15.22 29.10
CA ALA A 99 3.93 -14.70 30.47
C ALA A 99 2.65 -14.91 31.29
N ALA A 100 1.49 -14.63 30.71
CA ALA A 100 0.18 -14.79 31.33
C ALA A 100 -0.18 -16.25 31.61
N ALA A 101 0.29 -17.19 30.78
CA ALA A 101 0.08 -18.63 31.01
C ALA A 101 1.07 -19.25 32.02
N GLY A 102 2.14 -18.53 32.39
CA GLY A 102 3.18 -19.03 33.27
C GLY A 102 3.41 -18.12 34.48
N PRO A 103 4.51 -17.35 34.49
CA PRO A 103 4.95 -16.59 35.67
C PRO A 103 3.94 -15.54 36.15
N LEU A 104 3.07 -15.01 35.27
CA LEU A 104 2.11 -13.96 35.59
C LEU A 104 0.66 -14.45 35.67
N VAL A 105 0.43 -15.76 35.80
CA VAL A 105 -0.93 -16.34 35.78
C VAL A 105 -1.90 -15.70 36.77
N LYS A 106 -1.44 -15.35 37.98
CA LYS A 106 -2.28 -14.68 38.99
C LYS A 106 -2.67 -13.27 38.58
N LEU A 107 -1.71 -12.49 38.08
CA LEU A 107 -1.95 -11.13 37.60
C LEU A 107 -2.83 -11.13 36.35
N ALA A 108 -2.62 -12.08 35.44
CA ALA A 108 -3.47 -12.25 34.27
C ALA A 108 -4.92 -12.56 34.67
N ALA A 109 -5.14 -13.44 35.65
CA ALA A 109 -6.47 -13.72 36.19
C ALA A 109 -7.11 -12.48 36.83
N GLU A 110 -6.35 -11.66 37.56
CA GLU A 110 -6.84 -10.39 38.12
C GLU A 110 -7.26 -9.40 37.02
N ILE A 111 -6.43 -9.25 35.98
CA ILE A 111 -6.69 -8.40 34.81
C ILE A 111 -7.98 -8.84 34.09
N GLU A 112 -8.13 -10.15 33.83
CA GLU A 112 -9.31 -10.70 33.17
C GLU A 112 -10.57 -10.67 34.06
N ALA A 113 -10.43 -10.62 35.38
CA ALA A 113 -11.56 -10.43 36.29
C ALA A 113 -12.05 -8.97 36.33
N LYS A 114 -11.13 -8.00 36.20
CA LYS A 114 -11.44 -6.56 36.35
C LYS A 114 -11.82 -5.85 35.05
N LEU A 115 -11.13 -6.13 33.94
CA LEU A 115 -11.33 -5.39 32.69
C LEU A 115 -12.73 -5.56 32.08
N PRO A 116 -13.33 -6.77 32.00
CA PRO A 116 -14.60 -6.96 31.31
C PRO A 116 -15.75 -6.12 31.89
N SER A 117 -15.83 -5.98 33.21
CA SER A 117 -16.87 -5.16 33.85
C SER A 117 -16.70 -3.68 33.52
N LEU A 118 -15.48 -3.15 33.56
CA LEU A 118 -15.18 -1.76 33.23
C LEU A 118 -15.42 -1.45 31.73
N VAL A 119 -15.08 -2.41 30.85
CA VAL A 119 -15.26 -2.29 29.39
C VAL A 119 -16.73 -2.39 28.98
N ALA A 120 -17.58 -3.06 29.78
CA ALA A 120 -19.02 -3.05 29.57
C ALA A 120 -19.64 -1.66 29.83
N GLU A 121 -18.99 -0.85 30.66
CA GLU A 121 -19.49 0.48 31.05
C GLU A 121 -18.90 1.62 30.22
N ARG A 122 -17.67 1.46 29.70
CA ARG A 122 -16.91 2.53 29.05
C ARG A 122 -16.11 2.03 27.84
N PRO A 123 -15.80 2.92 26.86
CA PRO A 123 -14.86 2.60 25.78
C PRO A 123 -13.52 2.13 26.34
N LEU A 124 -12.94 1.10 25.72
CA LEU A 124 -11.71 0.47 26.22
C LEU A 124 -10.55 1.47 26.40
N ASP A 125 -10.39 2.44 25.50
CA ASP A 125 -9.35 3.47 25.59
C ASP A 125 -9.46 4.33 26.87
N LEU A 126 -10.68 4.65 27.30
CA LEU A 126 -10.91 5.33 28.57
C LEU A 126 -10.65 4.41 29.76
N VAL A 127 -11.08 3.15 29.69
CA VAL A 127 -10.80 2.15 30.74
C VAL A 127 -9.29 1.98 30.94
N LEU A 128 -8.54 1.87 29.84
CA LEU A 128 -7.09 1.74 29.87
C LEU A 128 -6.40 2.96 30.50
N SER A 129 -7.02 4.15 30.46
CA SER A 129 -6.48 5.36 31.10
C SER A 129 -6.74 5.45 32.61
N LEU A 130 -7.58 4.57 33.18
CA LEU A 130 -7.89 4.59 34.61
C LEU A 130 -6.64 4.29 35.45
N PRO A 131 -6.41 5.02 36.58
CA PRO A 131 -5.21 4.82 37.41
C PRO A 131 -5.03 3.38 37.91
N GLU A 132 -6.11 2.71 38.29
CA GLU A 132 -6.09 1.31 38.72
C GLU A 132 -5.66 0.35 37.61
N ILE A 133 -6.07 0.63 36.37
CA ILE A 133 -5.71 -0.17 35.19
C ILE A 133 -4.27 0.12 34.74
N GLN A 134 -3.82 1.37 34.84
CA GLN A 134 -2.42 1.75 34.67
C GLN A 134 -1.53 1.07 35.72
N GLY A 135 -2.00 0.93 36.96
CA GLY A 135 -1.32 0.17 38.01
C GLY A 135 -1.14 -1.31 37.64
N LEU A 136 -2.17 -1.96 37.10
CA LEU A 136 -2.08 -3.34 36.59
C LEU A 136 -1.14 -3.46 35.38
N GLN A 137 -1.17 -2.48 34.46
CA GLN A 137 -0.26 -2.43 33.32
C GLN A 137 1.20 -2.34 33.76
N GLU A 138 1.49 -1.53 34.78
CA GLU A 138 2.85 -1.39 35.33
C GLU A 138 3.33 -2.66 36.04
N GLN A 139 2.45 -3.33 36.80
CA GLN A 139 2.76 -4.64 37.38
C GLN A 139 3.05 -5.68 36.30
N ALA A 140 2.26 -5.70 35.22
CA ALA A 140 2.47 -6.59 34.09
C ALA A 140 3.81 -6.27 33.39
N ARG A 141 4.13 -5.00 33.18
CA ARG A 141 5.40 -4.54 32.62
C ARG A 141 6.59 -5.06 33.42
N ARG A 142 6.57 -4.86 34.74
CA ARG A 142 7.63 -5.33 35.66
C ARG A 142 7.76 -6.84 35.67
N GLY A 143 6.63 -7.55 35.80
CA GLY A 143 6.61 -9.00 35.82
C GLY A 143 7.13 -9.63 34.52
N VAL A 144 6.78 -9.05 33.36
CA VAL A 144 7.34 -9.51 32.08
C VAL A 144 8.83 -9.21 31.98
N LEU A 145 9.27 -8.03 32.43
CA LEU A 145 10.69 -7.67 32.42
C LEU A 145 11.53 -8.63 33.27
N GLU A 146 11.05 -8.98 34.46
CA GLU A 146 11.66 -9.99 35.32
C GLU A 146 11.65 -11.38 34.69
N TRP A 147 10.54 -11.75 34.03
CA TRP A 147 10.45 -13.02 33.31
C TRP A 147 11.47 -13.12 32.15
N LEU A 148 11.66 -12.02 31.43
CA LEU A 148 12.63 -11.89 30.33
C LEU A 148 14.07 -11.65 30.81
N THR A 149 14.33 -11.75 32.11
CA THR A 149 15.67 -11.65 32.70
C THR A 149 16.13 -13.04 33.17
N GLY A 150 17.39 -13.38 32.92
CA GLY A 150 17.97 -14.67 33.32
C GLY A 150 19.18 -15.05 32.49
N ASP A 151 19.68 -16.27 32.73
CA ASP A 151 20.80 -16.84 31.97
C ASP A 151 20.40 -17.21 30.52
N ALA A 152 21.41 -17.51 29.70
CA ALA A 152 21.23 -17.85 28.29
C ALA A 152 20.33 -19.09 28.10
N ALA A 153 20.40 -20.08 28.99
CA ALA A 153 19.62 -21.31 28.89
C ALA A 153 18.12 -21.04 29.10
N ARG A 154 17.77 -20.20 30.08
CA ARG A 154 16.39 -19.75 30.32
C ARG A 154 15.87 -18.92 29.16
N LEU A 155 16.65 -17.94 28.68
CA LEU A 155 16.24 -17.09 27.56
C LEU A 155 16.05 -17.91 26.27
N HIS A 156 16.86 -18.93 26.05
CA HIS A 156 16.69 -19.85 24.94
C HIS A 156 15.35 -20.61 25.01
N LYS A 157 14.97 -21.13 26.18
CA LYS A 157 13.65 -21.76 26.38
C LYS A 157 12.49 -20.79 26.12
N VAL A 158 12.63 -19.53 26.55
CA VAL A 158 11.64 -18.48 26.26
C VAL A 158 11.52 -18.24 24.76
N LEU A 159 12.64 -18.08 24.04
CA LEU A 159 12.64 -17.90 22.59
C LEU A 159 11.94 -19.05 21.84
N ILE A 160 12.19 -20.30 22.24
CA ILE A 160 11.52 -21.47 21.65
C ILE A 160 9.99 -21.35 21.84
N ALA A 161 9.54 -21.07 23.07
CA ALA A 161 8.12 -20.94 23.37
C ALA A 161 7.45 -19.81 22.56
N LEU A 162 8.11 -18.65 22.47
CA LEU A 162 7.63 -17.52 21.68
C LEU A 162 7.53 -17.87 20.19
N ASN A 163 8.58 -18.47 19.60
CA ASN A 163 8.60 -18.81 18.18
C ASN A 163 7.59 -19.90 17.80
N ASN A 164 7.39 -20.89 18.67
CA ASN A 164 6.35 -21.91 18.47
C ASN A 164 4.96 -21.29 18.46
N TRP A 165 4.67 -20.40 19.41
CA TRP A 165 3.39 -19.70 19.48
C TRP A 165 3.19 -18.79 18.26
N ARG A 166 4.21 -18.00 17.87
CA ARG A 166 4.15 -17.12 16.68
C ARG A 166 3.81 -17.90 15.42
N THR A 167 4.47 -19.04 15.21
CA THR A 167 4.23 -19.90 14.04
C THR A 167 2.81 -20.44 14.03
N ALA A 168 2.30 -20.90 15.19
CA ALA A 168 0.93 -21.40 15.31
C ALA A 168 -0.11 -20.28 15.07
N GLU A 169 0.11 -19.10 15.64
CA GLU A 169 -0.80 -17.96 15.49
C GLU A 169 -0.85 -17.45 14.05
N LEU A 170 0.30 -17.33 13.37
CA LEU A 170 0.34 -16.91 11.97
C LEU A 170 -0.37 -17.90 11.05
N ARG A 171 -0.21 -19.20 11.28
CA ARG A 171 -0.99 -20.24 10.56
C ARG A 171 -2.48 -20.09 10.79
N ARG A 172 -2.90 -19.82 12.03
CA ARG A 172 -4.32 -19.55 12.37
C ARG A 172 -4.85 -18.29 11.66
N MET A 173 -4.00 -17.30 11.45
CA MET A 173 -4.32 -16.08 10.69
C MET A 173 -4.26 -16.28 9.16
N GLY A 174 -3.94 -17.48 8.67
CA GLY A 174 -3.88 -17.80 7.24
C GLY A 174 -2.60 -17.33 6.54
N ALA A 175 -1.52 -17.08 7.27
CA ALA A 175 -0.23 -16.75 6.67
C ALA A 175 0.32 -17.92 5.83
N ASP A 176 0.81 -17.61 4.62
CA ASP A 176 1.40 -18.56 3.67
C ASP A 176 2.90 -18.82 3.90
N PHE A 177 3.44 -18.43 5.06
CA PHE A 177 4.86 -18.50 5.36
C PHE A 177 5.15 -18.80 6.83
N THR A 178 6.37 -19.28 7.07
CA THR A 178 6.94 -19.40 8.42
C THR A 178 7.71 -18.12 8.74
N PRO A 179 7.47 -17.46 9.89
CA PRO A 179 8.16 -16.21 10.23
C PRO A 179 9.65 -16.42 10.48
N ARG A 180 10.46 -15.37 10.37
CA ARG A 180 11.82 -15.35 10.94
C ARG A 180 11.75 -15.65 12.43
N SER A 181 12.57 -16.58 12.92
CA SER A 181 12.70 -16.85 14.35
C SER A 181 13.19 -15.62 15.12
N LEU A 182 12.54 -15.31 16.24
CA LEU A 182 13.04 -14.34 17.21
C LEU A 182 14.40 -14.79 17.75
N THR A 183 15.29 -13.83 17.97
CA THR A 183 16.64 -13.99 18.48
C THR A 183 16.82 -13.28 19.82
N THR A 184 17.99 -13.42 20.42
CA THR A 184 18.36 -12.69 21.65
C THR A 184 18.30 -11.17 21.46
N GLU A 185 18.65 -10.66 20.28
CA GLU A 185 18.57 -9.21 19.98
C GLU A 185 17.12 -8.71 20.00
N ASP A 186 16.17 -9.51 19.51
CA ASP A 186 14.74 -9.19 19.59
C ASP A 186 14.27 -9.11 21.05
N LEU A 187 14.74 -10.02 21.91
CA LEU A 187 14.45 -9.95 23.36
C LEU A 187 15.05 -8.71 24.02
N ILE A 188 16.28 -8.34 23.66
CA ILE A 188 16.92 -7.12 24.16
C ILE A 188 16.13 -5.89 23.72
N THR A 189 15.63 -5.88 22.48
CA THR A 189 14.78 -4.80 21.95
C THR A 189 13.46 -4.70 22.71
N ILE A 190 12.78 -5.82 22.95
CA ILE A 190 11.55 -5.88 23.74
C ILE A 190 11.80 -5.37 25.17
N ARG A 191 12.91 -5.80 25.81
CA ARG A 191 13.30 -5.33 27.14
C ARG A 191 13.62 -3.84 27.14
N GLY A 192 14.33 -3.33 26.14
CA GLY A 192 14.59 -1.90 25.94
C GLY A 192 13.30 -1.09 25.86
N ALA A 193 12.33 -1.55 25.07
CA ALA A 193 11.01 -0.92 24.99
C ALA A 193 10.26 -0.97 26.33
N LEU A 194 10.34 -2.08 27.08
CA LEU A 194 9.73 -2.17 28.41
C LEU A 194 10.39 -1.25 29.44
N ILE A 195 11.70 -1.05 29.39
CA ILE A 195 12.45 -0.22 30.35
C ILE A 195 12.30 1.27 30.01
N HIS A 196 12.49 1.65 28.75
CA HIS A 196 12.61 3.04 28.33
C HIS A 196 11.43 3.57 27.49
N GLY A 197 10.51 2.70 27.07
CA GLY A 197 9.42 3.08 26.16
C GLY A 197 8.50 4.16 26.71
N ALA A 198 8.35 4.26 28.04
CA ALA A 198 7.51 5.30 28.66
C ALA A 198 8.04 6.72 28.40
N SER A 199 9.35 6.94 28.47
CA SER A 199 9.95 8.26 28.19
C SER A 199 10.05 8.55 26.69
N LEU A 200 10.18 7.51 25.86
CA LEU A 200 10.28 7.64 24.40
C LEU A 200 8.93 7.83 23.70
N ARG A 201 7.84 7.33 24.29
CA ARG A 201 6.51 7.31 23.68
C ARG A 201 6.01 8.69 23.24
N PRO A 202 6.15 9.78 24.02
CA PRO A 202 5.72 11.11 23.58
C PRO A 202 6.45 11.56 22.29
N ILE A 203 7.76 11.36 22.22
CA ILE A 203 8.57 11.72 21.05
C ILE A 203 8.17 10.87 19.85
N ALA A 204 8.04 9.56 20.04
CA ALA A 204 7.62 8.65 18.98
C ALA A 204 6.21 9.01 18.45
N GLN A 205 5.29 9.37 19.34
CA GLN A 205 3.94 9.80 18.93
C GLN A 205 3.96 11.10 18.13
N ALA A 206 4.78 12.09 18.52
CA ALA A 206 4.95 13.33 17.77
C ALA A 206 5.54 13.07 16.38
N VAL A 207 6.63 12.31 16.30
CA VAL A 207 7.28 11.90 15.05
C VAL A 207 6.31 11.17 14.11
N LEU A 208 5.45 10.29 14.66
CA LEU A 208 4.45 9.57 13.89
C LEU A 208 3.26 10.44 13.47
N ALA A 209 2.97 11.54 14.16
CA ALA A 209 1.88 12.46 13.83
C ALA A 209 2.30 13.43 12.72
N ASP A 210 3.52 13.95 12.80
CA ASP A 210 4.02 15.04 11.96
C ASP A 210 4.97 14.59 10.84
N SER A 211 4.96 13.30 10.50
CA SER A 211 5.88 12.71 9.50
C SER A 211 5.80 13.36 8.10
N GLY A 212 4.82 14.21 7.82
CA GLY A 212 4.71 14.97 6.56
C GLY A 212 5.45 16.31 6.52
N SER A 213 5.95 16.82 7.66
CA SER A 213 6.59 18.14 7.75
C SER A 213 8.11 18.02 7.92
N ALA A 214 8.90 18.44 6.92
CA ALA A 214 10.35 18.35 6.98
C ALA A 214 10.95 19.17 8.13
N GLU A 215 10.46 20.40 8.32
CA GLU A 215 10.92 21.32 9.39
C GLU A 215 10.69 20.72 10.79
N THR A 216 9.46 20.26 11.04
CA THR A 216 9.11 19.62 12.31
C THR A 216 9.92 18.35 12.56
N MET A 217 10.22 17.58 11.51
CA MET A 217 11.04 16.38 11.63
C MET A 217 12.50 16.68 12.02
N VAL A 218 13.07 17.79 11.56
CA VAL A 218 14.40 18.25 11.99
C VAL A 218 14.40 18.62 13.47
N GLU A 219 13.40 19.39 13.94
CA GLU A 219 13.28 19.76 15.34
C GLU A 219 13.12 18.55 16.27
N LEU A 220 12.30 17.58 15.87
CA LEU A 220 12.09 16.34 16.60
C LEU A 220 13.34 15.45 16.62
N ALA A 221 14.09 15.39 15.52
CA ALA A 221 15.36 14.66 15.46
C ALA A 221 16.40 15.30 16.39
N GLY A 222 16.54 16.62 16.39
CA GLY A 222 17.41 17.34 17.33
C GLY A 222 17.02 17.11 18.80
N SER A 223 15.72 17.18 19.10
CA SER A 223 15.20 16.87 20.45
C SER A 223 15.51 15.43 20.88
N PHE A 224 15.41 14.49 19.94
CA PHE A 224 15.71 13.09 20.20
C PHE A 224 17.21 12.82 20.41
N ALA A 225 18.09 13.52 19.68
CA ALA A 225 19.53 13.42 19.83
C ALA A 225 20.01 13.88 21.22
N LEU A 226 19.29 14.80 21.86
CA LEU A 226 19.56 15.28 23.22
C LEU A 226 18.91 14.43 24.32
N HIS A 227 18.12 13.43 23.96
CA HIS A 227 17.39 12.63 24.95
C HIS A 227 18.36 11.80 25.82
N PRO A 228 18.17 11.69 27.16
CA PRO A 228 19.13 11.04 28.06
C PRO A 228 19.49 9.59 27.70
N ILE A 229 18.59 8.90 26.98
CA ILE A 229 18.82 7.53 26.51
C ILE A 229 20.06 7.41 25.62
N GLN A 230 20.43 8.48 24.90
CA GLN A 230 21.56 8.49 23.98
C GLN A 230 22.91 8.31 24.72
N SER A 231 22.97 8.67 26.00
CA SER A 231 24.17 8.50 26.84
C SER A 231 24.28 7.13 27.52
N LEU A 232 23.25 6.27 27.43
CA LEU A 232 23.23 5.00 28.13
C LEU A 232 23.93 3.89 27.32
N THR A 233 24.76 3.09 28.00
CA THR A 233 25.60 2.06 27.36
C THR A 233 25.08 0.64 27.52
N THR A 234 23.97 0.43 28.23
CA THR A 234 23.35 -0.90 28.36
C THR A 234 22.80 -1.37 27.01
N PRO A 235 22.84 -2.68 26.69
CA PRO A 235 22.27 -3.22 25.45
C PRO A 235 20.81 -2.81 25.20
N GLU A 236 19.99 -2.82 26.24
CA GLU A 236 18.57 -2.49 26.21
C GLU A 236 18.34 -1.01 25.86
N ALA A 237 19.11 -0.11 26.47
CA ALA A 237 19.05 1.32 26.16
C ALA A 237 19.50 1.61 24.72
N ARG A 238 20.55 0.94 24.23
CA ARG A 238 20.99 1.08 22.83
C ARG A 238 19.88 0.68 21.85
N MET A 239 19.23 -0.47 22.07
CA MET A 239 18.12 -0.89 21.20
C MET A 239 16.93 0.06 21.30
N ALA A 240 16.60 0.53 22.51
CA ALA A 240 15.53 1.49 22.71
C ALA A 240 15.79 2.83 22.01
N ALA A 241 17.04 3.29 21.94
CA ALA A 241 17.45 4.49 21.22
C ALA A 241 17.25 4.39 19.69
N TYR A 242 16.98 3.21 19.14
CA TYR A 242 16.64 3.06 17.72
C TYR A 242 15.13 3.07 17.47
N LEU A 243 14.30 2.84 18.50
CA LEU A 243 12.85 2.63 18.31
C LEU A 243 12.12 3.86 17.76
N VAL A 244 12.55 5.08 18.11
CA VAL A 244 11.93 6.31 17.60
C VAL A 244 12.14 6.45 16.08
N PRO A 245 13.37 6.53 15.56
CA PRO A 245 13.57 6.64 14.11
C PRO A 245 13.05 5.40 13.36
N LEU A 246 13.21 4.19 13.91
CA LEU A 246 12.71 2.97 13.27
C LEU A 246 11.18 2.90 13.23
N SER A 247 10.46 3.58 14.12
CA SER A 247 8.99 3.64 14.06
C SER A 247 8.48 4.33 12.79
N LEU A 248 9.21 5.33 12.26
CA LEU A 248 8.87 5.96 10.99
C LEU A 248 8.92 4.95 9.83
N LEU A 249 9.92 4.07 9.84
CA LEU A 249 10.10 3.04 8.82
C LEU A 249 9.08 1.91 9.00
N HIS A 250 9.09 1.25 10.16
CA HIS A 250 8.33 0.03 10.39
C HIS A 250 6.83 0.26 10.48
N ARG A 251 6.39 1.39 11.05
CA ARG A 251 4.97 1.66 11.29
C ARG A 251 4.35 2.56 10.23
N ARG A 252 5.04 3.64 9.83
CA ARG A 252 4.51 4.63 8.89
C ARG A 252 4.98 4.42 7.45
N ARG A 253 6.10 3.72 7.23
CA ARG A 253 6.79 3.66 5.93
C ARG A 253 7.08 5.06 5.38
N ALA A 254 7.36 6.00 6.29
CA ALA A 254 7.61 7.40 5.99
C ALA A 254 9.12 7.61 5.76
N TYR A 255 9.62 7.06 4.65
CA TYR A 255 11.06 6.96 4.37
C TYR A 255 11.76 8.33 4.38
N ARG A 256 11.16 9.35 3.75
CA ARG A 256 11.74 10.71 3.72
C ARG A 256 11.86 11.35 5.10
N SER A 257 10.95 11.03 6.02
CA SER A 257 10.94 11.58 7.37
C SER A 257 12.09 11.04 8.24
N VAL A 258 12.78 9.98 7.80
CA VAL A 258 13.95 9.43 8.50
C VAL A 258 15.23 10.22 8.20
N VAL A 259 15.26 11.03 7.13
CA VAL A 259 16.45 11.74 6.65
C VAL A 259 17.10 12.62 7.74
N PRO A 260 16.36 13.41 8.55
CA PRO A 260 16.99 14.17 9.63
C PRO A 260 17.73 13.28 10.65
N PHE A 261 17.24 12.07 10.91
CA PHE A 261 17.94 11.11 11.78
C PHE A 261 19.16 10.46 11.11
N LEU A 262 19.20 10.42 9.77
CA LEU A 262 20.39 10.00 9.02
C LEU A 262 21.46 11.09 9.00
N LEU A 263 21.07 12.37 8.96
CA LEU A 263 22.00 13.49 8.96
C LEU A 263 22.55 13.79 10.36
N ASP A 264 21.66 13.93 11.35
CA ASP A 264 22.02 14.41 12.69
C ASP A 264 22.19 13.29 13.73
N GLY A 265 21.90 12.03 13.35
CA GLY A 265 22.06 10.87 14.21
C GLY A 265 23.52 10.49 14.46
N SER A 266 23.79 9.75 15.54
CA SER A 266 25.12 9.15 15.74
C SER A 266 25.42 8.10 14.66
N PRO A 267 26.69 7.81 14.33
CA PRO A 267 27.04 6.82 13.30
C PRO A 267 26.40 5.44 13.53
N THR A 268 26.23 5.04 14.79
CA THR A 268 25.56 3.78 15.13
C THR A 268 24.05 3.82 14.84
N VAL A 269 23.38 4.94 15.12
CA VAL A 269 21.96 5.14 14.79
C VAL A 269 21.78 5.15 13.27
N GLN A 270 22.63 5.89 12.55
CA GLN A 270 22.63 5.94 11.08
C GLN A 270 22.75 4.53 10.48
N ALA A 271 23.73 3.74 10.93
CA ALA A 271 23.94 2.38 10.44
C ALA A 271 22.71 1.48 10.65
N ARG A 272 22.01 1.59 11.79
CA ARG A 272 20.80 0.80 12.06
C ARG A 272 19.60 1.26 11.24
N ILE A 273 19.48 2.56 10.96
CA ILE A 273 18.45 3.07 10.04
C ILE A 273 18.70 2.52 8.63
N LEU A 274 19.94 2.55 8.14
CA LEU A 274 20.29 2.03 6.82
C LEU A 274 20.04 0.51 6.70
N GLU A 275 20.37 -0.26 7.75
CA GLU A 275 20.05 -1.70 7.80
C GLU A 275 18.54 -1.98 7.75
N ALA A 276 17.73 -1.18 8.45
CA ALA A 276 16.29 -1.27 8.37
C ALA A 276 15.76 -0.84 7.00
N MET A 277 16.32 0.20 6.39
CA MET A 277 15.96 0.62 5.04
C MET A 277 16.23 -0.46 4.00
N ASP A 278 17.37 -1.14 4.08
CA ASP A 278 17.70 -2.28 3.20
C ASP A 278 16.66 -3.41 3.32
N SER A 279 16.26 -3.74 4.55
CA SER A 279 15.19 -4.72 4.80
C SER A 279 13.85 -4.30 4.20
N HIS A 280 13.49 -3.01 4.32
CA HIS A 280 12.30 -2.45 3.69
C HIS A 280 12.38 -2.44 2.17
N PHE A 281 13.56 -2.17 1.61
CA PHE A 281 13.80 -2.16 0.18
C PHE A 281 13.62 -3.57 -0.41
N ALA A 282 14.23 -4.58 0.21
CA ALA A 282 14.02 -5.99 -0.14
C ALA A 282 12.53 -6.37 -0.13
N ARG A 283 11.81 -5.98 0.94
CA ARG A 283 10.37 -6.20 1.09
C ARG A 283 9.57 -5.55 -0.04
N ILE A 284 9.83 -4.28 -0.37
CA ILE A 284 9.12 -3.54 -1.43
C ILE A 284 9.33 -4.23 -2.78
N CYS A 285 10.58 -4.55 -3.13
CA CYS A 285 10.94 -5.25 -4.36
C CYS A 285 10.22 -6.60 -4.48
N ALA A 286 10.25 -7.41 -3.42
CA ALA A 286 9.56 -8.69 -3.37
C ALA A 286 8.03 -8.52 -3.49
N ARG A 287 7.46 -7.52 -2.82
CA ARG A 287 6.00 -7.26 -2.85
C ARG A 287 5.54 -6.82 -4.23
N ILE A 288 6.27 -5.93 -4.90
CA ILE A 288 5.98 -5.50 -6.28
C ILE A 288 6.00 -6.71 -7.21
N GLY A 289 7.04 -7.55 -7.15
CA GLY A 289 7.14 -8.77 -7.96
C GLY A 289 5.97 -9.73 -7.73
N LYS A 290 5.58 -9.97 -6.46
CA LYS A 290 4.45 -10.83 -6.09
C LYS A 290 3.11 -10.27 -6.62
N GLU A 291 2.84 -8.98 -6.41
CA GLU A 291 1.60 -8.34 -6.85
C GLU A 291 1.51 -8.23 -8.37
N ALA A 292 2.62 -8.03 -9.08
CA ALA A 292 2.67 -8.08 -10.54
C ALA A 292 2.29 -9.47 -11.08
N GLY A 293 2.80 -10.54 -10.45
CA GLY A 293 2.40 -11.90 -10.78
C GLY A 293 0.90 -12.15 -10.52
N MET A 294 0.38 -11.72 -9.37
CA MET A 294 -1.04 -11.87 -9.05
C MET A 294 -1.96 -11.04 -9.97
N LEU A 295 -1.52 -9.85 -10.39
CA LEU A 295 -2.20 -9.03 -11.41
C LEU A 295 -2.32 -9.78 -12.74
N ALA A 296 -1.25 -10.48 -13.14
CA ALA A 296 -1.21 -11.33 -14.32
C ALA A 296 -1.98 -12.66 -14.17
N GLY A 297 -2.62 -12.91 -13.01
CA GLY A 297 -3.38 -14.13 -12.76
C GLY A 297 -2.54 -15.32 -12.31
N ALA A 298 -1.33 -15.10 -11.77
CA ALA A 298 -0.52 -16.19 -11.22
C ALA A 298 -1.31 -17.01 -10.18
N GLY A 299 -1.26 -18.34 -10.31
CA GLY A 299 -2.01 -19.28 -9.47
C GLY A 299 -3.44 -19.55 -9.94
N GLN A 300 -3.92 -18.91 -11.03
CA GLN A 300 -5.20 -19.24 -11.65
C GLN A 300 -5.04 -20.38 -12.66
N PRO A 301 -5.97 -21.35 -12.71
CA PRO A 301 -5.90 -22.49 -13.63
C PRO A 301 -6.16 -22.10 -15.10
N ILE A 302 -6.85 -20.98 -15.33
CA ILE A 302 -7.17 -20.47 -16.67
C ILE A 302 -6.69 -19.02 -16.76
N LYS A 303 -5.94 -18.69 -17.82
CA LYS A 303 -5.56 -17.30 -18.14
C LYS A 303 -6.82 -16.49 -18.44
N GLY A 304 -7.28 -15.73 -17.45
CA GLY A 304 -8.46 -14.87 -17.52
C GLY A 304 -8.13 -13.38 -17.68
N PRO A 305 -9.10 -12.49 -17.44
CA PRO A 305 -8.88 -11.05 -17.34
C PRO A 305 -7.84 -10.70 -16.27
N LEU A 306 -7.20 -9.54 -16.39
CA LEU A 306 -6.27 -9.02 -15.38
C LEU A 306 -6.97 -8.87 -14.03
N ALA A 307 -6.33 -9.35 -12.96
CA ALA A 307 -6.88 -9.28 -11.62
C ALA A 307 -6.63 -7.91 -10.96
N ALA A 308 -6.98 -6.81 -11.63
CA ALA A 308 -6.69 -5.45 -11.21
C ALA A 308 -7.74 -4.87 -10.24
N THR A 309 -7.97 -5.53 -9.11
CA THR A 309 -8.88 -5.05 -8.07
C THR A 309 -8.45 -3.67 -7.54
N THR A 310 -9.39 -2.87 -7.04
CA THR A 310 -9.09 -1.55 -6.45
C THR A 310 -7.99 -1.63 -5.40
N LEU A 311 -8.06 -2.63 -4.52
CA LEU A 311 -7.03 -2.86 -3.50
C LEU A 311 -5.65 -3.13 -4.12
N ARG A 312 -5.57 -3.96 -5.16
CA ARG A 312 -4.29 -4.28 -5.81
C ARG A 312 -3.70 -3.07 -6.52
N ARG A 313 -4.53 -2.25 -7.18
CA ARG A 313 -4.08 -1.00 -7.80
C ARG A 313 -3.50 -0.03 -6.78
N LEU A 314 -4.16 0.10 -5.63
CA LEU A 314 -3.71 0.93 -4.51
C LEU A 314 -2.38 0.42 -3.93
N VAL A 315 -2.28 -0.89 -3.64
CA VAL A 315 -1.05 -1.50 -3.12
C VAL A 315 0.13 -1.30 -4.08
N LEU A 316 -0.02 -1.63 -5.36
CA LEU A 316 1.06 -1.44 -6.34
C LEU A 316 1.45 0.04 -6.50
N GLY A 317 0.48 0.95 -6.44
CA GLY A 317 0.72 2.39 -6.46
C GLY A 317 1.52 2.89 -5.26
N GLU A 318 1.14 2.45 -4.05
CA GLU A 318 1.84 2.77 -2.79
C GLU A 318 3.25 2.19 -2.76
N GLU A 319 3.41 0.90 -3.05
CA GLU A 319 4.73 0.24 -3.03
C GLU A 319 5.68 0.86 -4.07
N LEU A 320 5.18 1.29 -5.22
CA LEU A 320 5.99 2.02 -6.19
C LEU A 320 6.41 3.41 -5.69
N GLY A 321 5.53 4.12 -4.97
CA GLY A 321 5.88 5.38 -4.32
C GLY A 321 6.91 5.22 -3.21
N HIS A 322 6.80 4.14 -2.42
CA HIS A 322 7.80 3.78 -1.42
C HIS A 322 9.15 3.42 -2.05
N LEU A 323 9.14 2.69 -3.17
CA LEU A 323 10.35 2.37 -3.92
C LEU A 323 11.07 3.65 -4.36
N ASP A 324 10.33 4.60 -4.97
CA ASP A 324 10.87 5.89 -5.40
C ASP A 324 11.45 6.69 -4.23
N ALA A 325 10.76 6.69 -3.08
CA ALA A 325 11.22 7.38 -1.88
C ALA A 325 12.52 6.80 -1.32
N ILE A 326 12.67 5.47 -1.24
CA ILE A 326 13.92 4.83 -0.78
C ILE A 326 15.04 5.06 -1.79
N LEU A 327 14.78 4.85 -3.08
CA LEU A 327 15.80 5.02 -4.12
C LEU A 327 16.36 6.44 -4.14
N SER A 328 15.51 7.43 -3.96
CA SER A 328 15.98 8.81 -3.89
C SER A 328 16.87 9.08 -2.67
N ILE A 329 16.63 8.41 -1.53
CA ILE A 329 17.54 8.49 -0.37
C ILE A 329 18.84 7.73 -0.68
N TYR A 330 18.76 6.61 -1.37
CA TYR A 330 19.96 5.86 -1.78
C TYR A 330 20.84 6.67 -2.75
N GLU A 331 20.24 7.45 -3.64
CA GLU A 331 20.95 8.42 -4.48
C GLU A 331 21.57 9.55 -3.64
N GLU A 332 20.78 10.17 -2.75
CA GLU A 332 21.21 11.29 -1.89
C GLU A 332 22.39 10.93 -0.97
N PHE A 333 22.43 9.69 -0.47
CA PHE A 333 23.46 9.19 0.45
C PHE A 333 24.46 8.24 -0.23
N GLU A 334 24.49 8.17 -1.56
CA GLU A 334 25.41 7.33 -2.34
C GLU A 334 25.43 5.84 -1.92
N ILE A 335 24.30 5.33 -1.40
CA ILE A 335 24.18 3.97 -0.86
C ILE A 335 24.37 2.91 -1.95
N LEU A 336 24.06 3.25 -3.20
CA LEU A 336 24.28 2.35 -4.33
C LEU A 336 25.78 2.13 -4.62
N ASP A 337 26.64 3.06 -4.24
CA ASP A 337 28.09 2.94 -4.41
C ASP A 337 28.76 2.19 -3.26
N ASP A 338 28.04 1.96 -2.15
CA ASP A 338 28.50 1.08 -1.07
C ASP A 338 28.69 -0.37 -1.60
N PRO A 339 29.86 -1.00 -1.40
CA PRO A 339 30.15 -2.33 -1.93
C PRO A 339 29.19 -3.42 -1.44
N ARG A 340 28.65 -3.28 -0.24
CA ARG A 340 27.79 -4.30 0.39
C ARG A 340 26.31 -3.99 0.17
N LEU A 341 25.86 -2.81 0.60
CA LEU A 341 24.46 -2.40 0.51
C LEU A 341 24.06 -2.16 -0.94
N GLY A 342 24.93 -1.56 -1.75
CA GLY A 342 24.69 -1.39 -3.17
C GLY A 342 24.59 -2.72 -3.92
N ALA A 343 25.40 -3.72 -3.58
CA ALA A 343 25.29 -5.05 -4.17
C ALA A 343 23.95 -5.73 -3.81
N GLN A 344 23.55 -5.68 -2.54
CA GLN A 344 22.27 -6.24 -2.08
C GLN A 344 21.07 -5.54 -2.74
N ALA A 345 21.07 -4.21 -2.79
CA ALA A 345 20.02 -3.44 -3.45
C ALA A 345 19.87 -3.82 -4.93
N ARG A 346 20.99 -3.96 -5.65
CA ARG A 346 21.01 -4.40 -7.05
C ARG A 346 20.42 -5.80 -7.22
N ASP A 347 20.75 -6.74 -6.33
CA ASP A 347 20.19 -8.10 -6.36
C ASP A 347 18.67 -8.11 -6.13
N TYR A 348 18.17 -7.31 -5.18
CA TYR A 348 16.72 -7.18 -4.95
C TYR A 348 15.99 -6.58 -6.14
N MET A 349 16.57 -5.54 -6.76
CA MET A 349 16.02 -4.93 -7.96
C MET A 349 16.01 -5.91 -9.14
N ASP A 350 17.09 -6.65 -9.37
CA ASP A 350 17.18 -7.65 -10.43
C ASP A 350 16.13 -8.75 -10.27
N GLN A 351 15.92 -9.25 -9.04
CA GLN A 351 14.86 -10.22 -8.74
C GLN A 351 13.47 -9.67 -9.03
N MET A 352 13.20 -8.42 -8.62
CA MET A 352 11.93 -7.75 -8.91
C MET A 352 11.73 -7.58 -10.42
N VAL A 353 12.74 -7.10 -11.15
CA VAL A 353 12.71 -6.92 -12.61
C VAL A 353 12.40 -8.24 -13.29
N LYS A 354 13.13 -9.32 -12.97
CA LYS A 354 12.89 -10.65 -13.52
C LYS A 354 11.47 -11.14 -13.22
N ALA A 355 10.95 -10.90 -12.02
CA ALA A 355 9.60 -11.28 -11.65
C ALA A 355 8.56 -10.54 -12.49
N VAL A 356 8.69 -9.22 -12.64
CA VAL A 356 7.80 -8.38 -13.45
C VAL A 356 7.86 -8.78 -14.92
N GLU A 357 9.05 -8.88 -15.50
CA GLU A 357 9.24 -9.18 -16.92
C GLU A 357 8.78 -10.59 -17.29
N ARG A 358 9.01 -11.58 -16.42
CA ARG A 358 8.61 -12.97 -16.69
C ARG A 358 7.11 -13.18 -16.57
N THR A 359 6.42 -12.40 -15.73
CA THR A 359 5.02 -12.66 -15.40
C THR A 359 4.07 -11.64 -16.02
N LEU A 360 4.32 -10.35 -15.82
CA LEU A 360 3.40 -9.29 -16.20
C LEU A 360 3.48 -8.98 -17.68
N TYR A 361 4.69 -8.83 -18.26
CA TYR A 361 4.82 -8.44 -19.66
C TYR A 361 4.15 -9.42 -20.64
N PRO A 362 4.37 -10.74 -20.57
CA PRO A 362 3.67 -11.69 -21.44
C PRO A 362 2.16 -11.63 -21.26
N ALA A 363 1.67 -11.47 -20.03
CA ALA A 363 0.24 -11.36 -19.77
C ALA A 363 -0.36 -10.10 -20.42
N LEU A 364 0.31 -8.94 -20.31
CA LEU A 364 -0.14 -7.71 -20.96
C LEU A 364 -0.11 -7.81 -22.49
N ILE A 365 0.92 -8.44 -23.07
CA ILE A 365 0.99 -8.72 -24.51
C ILE A 365 -0.18 -9.62 -24.94
N ASP A 366 -0.44 -10.72 -24.23
CA ASP A 366 -1.57 -11.61 -24.50
C ASP A 366 -2.91 -10.86 -24.47
N ARG A 367 -3.09 -9.95 -23.49
CA ARG A 367 -4.29 -9.10 -23.41
C ARG A 367 -4.37 -8.07 -24.54
N CYS A 368 -3.26 -7.48 -24.97
CA CYS A 368 -3.25 -6.56 -26.12
C CYS A 368 -3.62 -7.30 -27.42
N ILE A 369 -3.13 -8.53 -27.61
CA ILE A 369 -3.54 -9.39 -28.75
C ILE A 369 -5.04 -9.68 -28.68
N ALA A 370 -5.56 -10.02 -27.50
CA ALA A 370 -6.98 -10.26 -27.31
C ALA A 370 -7.81 -9.00 -27.59
N ALA A 371 -7.34 -7.83 -27.17
CA ALA A 371 -7.98 -6.54 -27.42
C ALA A 371 -8.02 -6.23 -28.92
N GLY A 372 -6.93 -6.49 -29.64
CA GLY A 372 -6.84 -6.35 -31.09
C GLY A 372 -7.84 -7.22 -31.85
N ARG A 373 -8.21 -8.38 -31.29
CA ARG A 373 -9.21 -9.31 -31.85
C ARG A 373 -10.65 -9.01 -31.45
N ALA A 374 -10.86 -8.26 -30.37
CA ALA A 374 -12.18 -7.95 -29.82
C ALA A 374 -12.79 -6.72 -30.52
N VAL A 375 -13.18 -6.89 -31.79
CA VAL A 375 -13.54 -5.74 -32.64
C VAL A 375 -14.93 -5.16 -32.35
N GLU A 376 -15.91 -6.00 -32.05
CA GLU A 376 -17.29 -5.54 -31.78
C GLU A 376 -17.47 -4.99 -30.36
N ARG A 377 -16.71 -5.51 -29.39
CA ARG A 377 -16.87 -5.18 -27.97
C ARG A 377 -15.54 -5.08 -27.27
N ALA A 378 -15.41 -4.10 -26.38
CA ALA A 378 -14.25 -3.98 -25.50
C ALA A 378 -14.07 -5.23 -24.63
N LEU A 379 -12.82 -5.49 -24.25
CA LEU A 379 -12.54 -6.51 -23.25
C LEU A 379 -13.16 -6.11 -21.90
N PRO A 380 -13.61 -7.07 -21.06
CA PRO A 380 -14.14 -6.78 -19.74
C PRO A 380 -13.16 -6.06 -18.80
N ASP A 381 -11.86 -6.15 -19.06
CA ASP A 381 -10.75 -5.59 -18.28
C ASP A 381 -9.95 -4.54 -19.06
N GLN A 382 -10.55 -3.89 -20.06
CA GLN A 382 -9.89 -2.84 -20.86
C GLN A 382 -9.24 -1.76 -19.98
N ASP A 383 -9.99 -1.20 -19.02
CA ASP A 383 -9.48 -0.19 -18.09
C ASP A 383 -8.33 -0.71 -17.20
N ALA A 384 -8.32 -2.00 -16.90
CA ALA A 384 -7.25 -2.64 -16.15
C ALA A 384 -5.99 -2.79 -16.99
N LEU A 385 -6.13 -3.12 -18.28
CA LEU A 385 -5.03 -3.21 -19.23
C LEU A 385 -4.37 -1.85 -19.41
N GLU A 386 -5.15 -0.79 -19.67
CA GLU A 386 -4.62 0.58 -19.83
C GLU A 386 -3.89 1.06 -18.57
N TRP A 387 -4.50 0.83 -17.39
CA TRP A 387 -3.87 1.15 -16.12
C TRP A 387 -2.55 0.37 -15.91
N ALA A 388 -2.52 -0.93 -16.22
CA ALA A 388 -1.34 -1.76 -16.04
C ALA A 388 -0.20 -1.38 -17.00
N LEU A 389 -0.52 -0.98 -18.24
CA LEU A 389 0.47 -0.44 -19.18
C LEU A 389 1.08 0.86 -18.65
N GLY A 390 0.26 1.76 -18.10
CA GLY A 390 0.73 2.98 -17.42
C GLY A 390 1.57 2.68 -16.18
N LEU A 391 1.23 1.65 -15.41
CA LEU A 391 2.04 1.18 -14.28
C LEU A 391 3.43 0.75 -14.74
N CYS A 392 3.57 -0.02 -15.84
CA CYS A 392 4.86 -0.44 -16.37
C CYS A 392 5.76 0.75 -16.73
N VAL A 393 5.20 1.83 -17.27
CA VAL A 393 5.95 3.06 -17.58
C VAL A 393 6.39 3.77 -16.31
N ARG A 394 5.48 3.98 -15.35
CA ARG A 394 5.82 4.59 -14.05
C ARG A 394 6.89 3.80 -13.33
N TRP A 395 6.78 2.47 -13.32
CA TRP A 395 7.77 1.57 -12.75
C TRP A 395 9.13 1.74 -13.43
N ARG A 396 9.16 1.77 -14.77
CA ARG A 396 10.40 2.01 -15.53
C ARG A 396 11.02 3.37 -15.25
N THR A 397 10.21 4.40 -15.03
CA THR A 397 10.69 5.74 -14.65
C THR A 397 11.37 5.74 -13.28
N VAL A 398 10.79 5.05 -12.29
CA VAL A 398 11.35 4.97 -10.93
C VAL A 398 12.70 4.25 -10.93
N ILE A 399 12.76 3.04 -11.49
CA ILE A 399 13.99 2.25 -11.49
C ILE A 399 15.05 2.80 -12.46
N GLY A 400 14.62 3.55 -13.47
CA GLY A 400 15.48 4.08 -14.53
C GLY A 400 16.46 5.16 -14.11
N ARG A 401 16.24 5.78 -12.95
CA ARG A 401 17.14 6.80 -12.39
C ARG A 401 18.43 6.17 -11.86
N VAL A 402 18.28 4.99 -11.25
CA VAL A 402 19.34 4.29 -10.51
C VAL A 402 19.95 3.10 -11.25
N MET A 403 19.20 2.47 -12.17
CA MET A 403 19.70 1.31 -12.91
C MET A 403 20.29 1.71 -14.26
N HIS A 404 21.59 1.43 -14.43
CA HIS A 404 22.32 1.67 -15.68
C HIS A 404 22.31 0.49 -16.67
N TRP A 405 21.88 -0.71 -16.26
CA TRP A 405 21.69 -1.84 -17.17
C TRP A 405 20.24 -1.96 -17.65
N GLY A 406 20.08 -2.44 -18.88
CA GLY A 406 18.79 -2.45 -19.57
C GLY A 406 17.76 -3.40 -18.97
N THR A 407 16.54 -2.91 -18.80
CA THR A 407 15.33 -3.73 -18.64
C THR A 407 14.77 -4.10 -20.02
N GLY A 408 14.10 -5.24 -20.16
CA GLY A 408 13.31 -5.62 -21.34
C GLY A 408 12.11 -4.71 -21.65
N HIS A 409 11.92 -3.62 -20.89
CA HIS A 409 10.83 -2.65 -21.10
C HIS A 409 10.81 -2.05 -22.51
N SER A 410 11.95 -1.73 -23.11
CA SER A 410 11.97 -1.13 -24.46
C SER A 410 11.37 -2.09 -25.50
N ASN A 411 11.82 -3.35 -25.49
CA ASN A 411 11.28 -4.39 -26.37
C ASN A 411 9.79 -4.64 -26.11
N PHE A 412 9.39 -4.71 -24.84
CA PHE A 412 7.98 -4.84 -24.45
C PHE A 412 7.13 -3.67 -24.99
N LYS A 413 7.59 -2.44 -24.80
CA LYS A 413 6.93 -1.22 -25.28
C LYS A 413 6.77 -1.25 -26.79
N GLU A 414 7.85 -1.51 -27.53
CA GLU A 414 7.83 -1.60 -28.99
C GLU A 414 6.85 -2.65 -29.48
N GLN A 415 6.88 -3.85 -28.88
CA GLN A 415 5.96 -4.93 -29.24
C GLN A 415 4.49 -4.56 -29.01
N VAL A 416 4.15 -3.94 -27.87
CA VAL A 416 2.76 -3.51 -27.60
C VAL A 416 2.33 -2.41 -28.57
N LEU A 417 3.21 -1.45 -28.87
CA LEU A 417 2.91 -0.38 -29.84
C LEU A 417 2.67 -0.93 -31.25
N GLU A 418 3.48 -1.89 -31.71
CA GLU A 418 3.27 -2.56 -32.99
C GLU A 418 1.97 -3.37 -33.02
N LEU A 419 1.65 -4.09 -31.95
CA LEU A 419 0.38 -4.83 -31.83
C LEU A 419 -0.83 -3.88 -31.88
N ALA A 420 -0.77 -2.77 -31.16
CA ALA A 420 -1.83 -1.77 -31.14
C ALA A 420 -1.97 -1.10 -32.52
N LYS A 421 -0.86 -0.76 -33.18
CA LYS A 421 -0.86 -0.19 -34.53
C LYS A 421 -1.44 -1.17 -35.57
N ALA A 422 -1.05 -2.44 -35.50
CA ALA A 422 -1.60 -3.49 -36.37
C ALA A 422 -3.11 -3.67 -36.13
N GLY A 423 -3.55 -3.66 -34.86
CA GLY A 423 -4.97 -3.69 -34.51
C GLY A 423 -5.74 -2.49 -35.04
N PHE A 424 -5.16 -1.29 -34.95
CA PHE A 424 -5.71 -0.05 -35.48
C PHE A 424 -5.90 -0.14 -37.00
N GLN A 425 -4.87 -0.54 -37.74
CA GLN A 425 -4.92 -0.66 -39.21
C GLN A 425 -5.87 -1.77 -39.67
N SER A 426 -5.85 -2.92 -38.99
CA SER A 426 -6.73 -4.05 -39.29
C SER A 426 -8.21 -3.68 -39.16
N ALA A 427 -8.57 -2.92 -38.11
CA ALA A 427 -9.94 -2.43 -37.91
C ALA A 427 -10.47 -1.58 -39.08
N LEU A 428 -9.57 -0.93 -39.84
CA LEU A 428 -9.90 0.00 -40.92
C LEU A 428 -9.79 -0.64 -42.32
N SER A 429 -9.31 -1.87 -42.42
CA SER A 429 -8.92 -2.50 -43.69
C SER A 429 -10.08 -3.15 -44.47
N ASP A 430 -11.08 -3.74 -43.79
CA ASP A 430 -12.25 -4.35 -44.45
C ASP A 430 -13.56 -3.62 -44.11
N PRO A 431 -14.08 -2.78 -45.04
CA PRO A 431 -15.31 -2.03 -44.82
C PRO A 431 -16.60 -2.85 -44.80
N ARG A 432 -16.57 -4.13 -45.19
CA ARG A 432 -17.75 -4.99 -45.29
C ARG A 432 -17.92 -5.93 -44.10
N ALA A 433 -16.85 -6.17 -43.36
CA ALA A 433 -16.85 -7.10 -42.24
C ALA A 433 -17.55 -6.54 -40.98
N LEU A 434 -17.57 -5.21 -40.82
CA LEU A 434 -17.95 -4.54 -39.56
C LEU A 434 -18.66 -3.21 -39.81
N SER A 435 -19.49 -2.77 -38.86
CA SER A 435 -20.13 -1.44 -38.93
C SER A 435 -19.07 -0.33 -38.80
N PRO A 436 -19.32 0.88 -39.34
CA PRO A 436 -18.42 2.03 -39.16
C PRO A 436 -18.17 2.39 -37.70
N SER A 437 -19.15 2.21 -36.80
CA SER A 437 -18.98 2.45 -35.35
C SER A 437 -18.08 1.40 -34.71
N ASP A 438 -18.18 0.13 -35.09
CA ASP A 438 -17.30 -0.93 -34.54
C ASP A 438 -15.85 -0.74 -35.00
N ARG A 439 -15.65 -0.40 -36.29
CA ARG A 439 -14.32 -0.10 -36.85
C ARG A 439 -13.67 1.09 -36.13
N LEU A 440 -14.39 2.21 -36.02
CA LEU A 440 -13.88 3.42 -35.37
C LEU A 440 -13.69 3.20 -33.86
N GLY A 441 -14.63 2.50 -33.22
CA GLY A 441 -14.54 2.13 -31.81
C GLY A 441 -13.32 1.24 -31.51
N GLN A 442 -12.99 0.30 -32.39
CA GLN A 442 -11.78 -0.52 -32.25
C GLN A 442 -10.50 0.30 -32.46
N ALA A 443 -10.47 1.16 -33.47
CA ALA A 443 -9.35 2.07 -33.71
C ALA A 443 -9.08 2.97 -32.48
N VAL A 444 -10.13 3.52 -31.87
CA VAL A 444 -10.05 4.30 -30.63
C VAL A 444 -9.49 3.46 -29.47
N ARG A 445 -9.98 2.22 -29.27
CA ARG A 445 -9.45 1.34 -28.20
C ARG A 445 -7.97 1.01 -28.37
N MET A 446 -7.50 0.82 -29.60
CA MET A 446 -6.09 0.57 -29.87
C MET A 446 -5.23 1.81 -29.59
N LEU A 447 -5.74 3.01 -29.87
CA LEU A 447 -5.10 4.26 -29.47
C LEU A 447 -5.07 4.45 -27.94
N GLN A 448 -6.14 4.07 -27.25
CA GLN A 448 -6.20 4.11 -25.78
C GLN A 448 -5.17 3.16 -25.14
N ILE A 449 -4.99 1.95 -25.69
CA ILE A 449 -3.97 1.00 -25.25
C ILE A 449 -2.54 1.52 -25.48
N SER A 450 -2.29 2.24 -26.59
CA SER A 450 -0.95 2.74 -26.90
C SER A 450 -0.58 4.00 -26.12
N LYS A 451 -1.56 4.81 -25.72
CA LYS A 451 -1.37 6.11 -25.05
C LYS A 451 -0.47 6.05 -23.80
N PRO A 452 -0.65 5.13 -22.83
CA PRO A 452 0.23 5.06 -21.65
C PRO A 452 1.70 4.85 -21.99
N LEU A 453 2.00 4.21 -23.13
CA LEU A 453 3.36 3.92 -23.59
C LEU A 453 3.99 5.09 -24.38
N GLY A 454 3.28 6.21 -24.51
CA GLY A 454 3.67 7.32 -25.38
C GLY A 454 3.36 7.08 -26.85
N GLY A 455 2.51 6.09 -27.16
CA GLY A 455 1.88 5.98 -28.47
C GLY A 455 0.79 7.04 -28.63
N GLY A 456 0.39 7.30 -29.87
CA GLY A 456 -0.62 8.30 -30.14
C GLY A 456 -1.11 8.26 -31.57
N ALA A 457 -2.15 9.05 -31.82
CA ALA A 457 -2.67 9.31 -33.16
C ALA A 457 -1.59 9.94 -34.07
N GLU A 458 -0.70 10.73 -33.48
CA GLU A 458 0.43 11.38 -34.15
C GLU A 458 1.37 10.31 -34.74
N GLY A 459 1.38 10.21 -36.07
CA GLY A 459 2.16 9.23 -36.83
C GLY A 459 1.43 7.93 -37.19
N TRP A 460 0.22 7.70 -36.66
CA TRP A 460 -0.65 6.58 -37.08
C TRP A 460 -1.75 7.05 -38.04
N ILE A 461 -2.25 8.27 -37.85
CA ILE A 461 -3.23 8.91 -38.74
C ILE A 461 -2.50 9.54 -39.92
N THR A 462 -2.96 9.22 -41.13
CA THR A 462 -2.49 9.86 -42.36
C THR A 462 -3.63 9.93 -43.37
N LEU A 463 -3.63 10.97 -44.22
CA LEU A 463 -4.58 11.08 -45.34
C LEU A 463 -4.37 9.99 -46.41
N LEU A 464 -3.23 9.31 -46.38
CA LEU A 464 -2.97 8.14 -47.24
C LEU A 464 -3.77 6.90 -46.80
N ASP A 465 -4.25 6.87 -45.55
CA ASP A 465 -5.09 5.79 -45.05
C ASP A 465 -6.54 5.97 -45.52
N LYS A 466 -6.81 5.42 -46.71
CA LYS A 466 -8.15 5.43 -47.32
C LYS A 466 -9.19 4.69 -46.45
N GLY A 467 -8.77 3.73 -45.63
CA GLY A 467 -9.65 3.00 -44.72
C GLY A 467 -10.15 3.89 -43.58
N LEU A 468 -9.26 4.70 -43.01
CA LEU A 468 -9.58 5.70 -42.00
C LEU A 468 -10.52 6.78 -42.55
N VAL A 469 -10.15 7.43 -43.66
CA VAL A 469 -10.94 8.51 -44.28
C VAL A 469 -12.35 8.01 -44.61
N ARG A 470 -12.46 6.81 -45.20
CA ARG A 470 -13.74 6.19 -45.50
C ARG A 470 -14.54 5.87 -44.25
N THR A 471 -13.91 5.28 -43.23
CA THR A 471 -14.61 4.89 -42.00
C THR A 471 -15.14 6.10 -41.25
N VAL A 472 -14.38 7.19 -41.17
CA VAL A 472 -14.85 8.45 -40.57
C VAL A 472 -15.99 9.05 -41.41
N SER A 473 -15.85 9.10 -42.74
CA SER A 473 -16.92 9.58 -43.64
C SER A 473 -18.21 8.79 -43.46
N ASP A 474 -18.13 7.46 -43.43
CA ASP A 474 -19.28 6.58 -43.25
C ASP A 474 -19.88 6.78 -41.85
N ARG A 475 -19.05 6.91 -40.81
CA ARG A 475 -19.50 7.13 -39.43
C ARG A 475 -20.20 8.47 -39.22
N LEU A 476 -19.75 9.54 -39.88
CA LEU A 476 -20.35 10.88 -39.83
C LEU A 476 -21.71 10.94 -40.54
N ARG A 477 -22.00 10.00 -41.45
CA ARG A 477 -23.30 9.89 -42.13
C ARG A 477 -24.34 9.12 -41.32
N HIS A 478 -23.94 8.43 -40.26
CA HIS A 478 -24.87 7.76 -39.36
C HIS A 478 -25.52 8.76 -38.40
N GLU A 479 -26.82 8.57 -38.12
CA GLU A 479 -27.61 9.46 -37.24
C GLU A 479 -27.15 9.41 -35.77
N ASP A 480 -26.53 8.30 -35.34
CA ASP A 480 -26.06 8.14 -33.96
C ASP A 480 -24.89 9.09 -33.65
N PRO A 481 -24.90 9.78 -32.50
CA PRO A 481 -23.82 10.70 -32.13
C PRO A 481 -22.48 9.97 -31.98
N LEU A 482 -21.39 10.65 -32.33
CA LEU A 482 -20.03 10.17 -32.07
C LEU A 482 -19.80 10.02 -30.56
N ARG A 483 -19.19 8.90 -30.16
CA ARG A 483 -18.66 8.73 -28.79
C ARG A 483 -17.44 9.64 -28.60
N ASP A 484 -17.12 10.01 -27.36
CA ASP A 484 -16.05 10.99 -27.10
C ASP A 484 -14.71 10.64 -27.77
N GLY A 485 -14.24 9.39 -27.64
CA GLY A 485 -13.00 8.98 -28.32
C GLY A 485 -13.10 8.90 -29.85
N GLU A 486 -14.29 8.62 -30.40
CA GLU A 486 -14.54 8.67 -31.85
C GLU A 486 -14.45 10.12 -32.36
N ARG A 487 -14.98 11.07 -31.58
CA ARG A 487 -14.93 12.50 -31.85
C ARG A 487 -13.48 13.01 -31.84
N ASP A 488 -12.68 12.63 -30.84
CA ASP A 488 -11.27 13.01 -30.75
C ASP A 488 -10.46 12.50 -31.96
N LEU A 489 -10.69 11.26 -32.37
CA LEU A 489 -10.03 10.65 -33.53
C LEU A 489 -10.45 11.34 -34.84
N ALA A 490 -11.74 11.62 -35.02
CA ALA A 490 -12.24 12.36 -36.18
C ALA A 490 -11.67 13.79 -36.21
N ALA A 491 -11.66 14.50 -35.09
CA ALA A 491 -11.08 15.83 -34.98
C ALA A 491 -9.58 15.84 -35.35
N ALA A 492 -8.81 14.85 -34.88
CA ALA A 492 -7.40 14.70 -35.24
C ALA A 492 -7.19 14.50 -36.75
N LEU A 493 -8.04 13.68 -37.40
CA LEU A 493 -8.04 13.56 -38.87
C LEU A 493 -8.39 14.89 -39.54
N MET A 494 -9.37 15.63 -39.02
CA MET A 494 -9.82 16.89 -39.61
C MET A 494 -8.76 17.98 -39.58
N VAL A 495 -7.87 18.00 -38.58
CA VAL A 495 -6.70 18.88 -38.60
C VAL A 495 -5.85 18.63 -39.84
N LEU A 496 -5.56 17.36 -40.17
CA LEU A 496 -4.77 17.01 -41.36
C LEU A 496 -5.50 17.37 -42.66
N VAL A 497 -6.81 17.09 -42.74
CA VAL A 497 -7.63 17.43 -43.91
C VAL A 497 -7.62 18.93 -44.18
N ARG A 498 -7.86 19.75 -43.14
CA ARG A 498 -7.92 21.21 -43.25
C ARG A 498 -6.56 21.79 -43.62
N ASP A 499 -5.48 21.26 -43.07
CA ASP A 499 -4.12 21.69 -43.43
C ASP A 499 -3.78 21.33 -44.88
N GLU A 500 -4.17 20.16 -45.36
CA GLU A 500 -3.96 19.77 -46.76
C GLU A 500 -4.78 20.62 -47.73
N LEU A 501 -6.05 20.90 -47.41
CA LEU A 501 -6.92 21.79 -48.21
C LEU A 501 -6.42 23.24 -48.23
N ARG A 502 -5.74 23.70 -47.17
CA ARG A 502 -5.06 25.00 -47.14
C ARG A 502 -3.84 25.03 -48.05
N ARG A 503 -3.05 23.94 -48.08
CA ARG A 503 -1.87 23.82 -48.95
C ARG A 503 -2.25 23.73 -50.43
N THR A 504 -3.33 23.03 -50.76
CA THR A 504 -3.77 22.76 -52.13
C THR A 504 -4.84 23.73 -52.64
N ARG A 505 -4.58 25.04 -52.49
CA ARG A 505 -5.57 26.11 -52.76
C ARG A 505 -6.20 26.08 -54.18
N HIS A 506 -5.46 25.59 -55.18
CA HIS A 506 -5.86 25.62 -56.60
C HIS A 506 -6.29 24.26 -57.17
N TRP A 507 -6.09 23.17 -56.42
CA TRP A 507 -6.49 21.81 -56.79
C TRP A 507 -6.96 21.10 -55.53
N ARG A 508 -8.22 21.33 -55.14
CA ARG A 508 -8.81 20.71 -53.94
C ARG A 508 -9.35 19.32 -54.29
N ASP A 509 -8.98 18.32 -53.49
CA ASP A 509 -9.57 17.00 -53.56
C ASP A 509 -11.05 17.06 -53.14
N THR A 510 -11.95 16.65 -54.03
CA THR A 510 -13.40 16.73 -53.80
C THR A 510 -13.89 15.81 -52.68
N GLY A 511 -13.20 14.69 -52.44
CA GLY A 511 -13.48 13.79 -51.32
C GLY A 511 -13.11 14.40 -49.98
N LEU A 512 -11.98 15.11 -49.90
CA LEU A 512 -11.56 15.83 -48.69
C LEU A 512 -12.48 17.02 -48.37
N VAL A 513 -12.95 17.75 -49.39
CA VAL A 513 -13.95 18.82 -49.21
C VAL A 513 -15.26 18.27 -48.68
N ALA A 514 -15.78 17.18 -49.26
CA ALA A 514 -17.02 16.55 -48.79
C ALA A 514 -16.90 16.01 -47.36
N LEU A 515 -15.73 15.50 -46.98
CA LEU A 515 -15.46 15.07 -45.60
C LEU A 515 -15.45 16.27 -44.62
N ASP A 516 -14.85 17.40 -44.99
CA ASP A 516 -14.85 18.61 -44.15
C ASP A 516 -16.26 19.18 -43.97
N GLU A 517 -17.10 19.16 -45.01
CA GLU A 517 -18.51 19.55 -44.91
C GLU A 517 -19.31 18.63 -43.97
N LEU A 518 -19.12 17.32 -44.06
CA LEU A 518 -19.73 16.35 -43.15
C LEU A 518 -19.27 16.56 -41.69
N ALA A 519 -17.98 16.85 -41.49
CA ALA A 519 -17.42 17.13 -40.18
C ALA A 519 -18.02 18.42 -39.56
N LEU A 520 -18.13 19.49 -40.35
CA LEU A 520 -18.78 20.74 -39.93
C LEU A 520 -20.25 20.54 -39.54
N ALA A 521 -20.99 19.74 -40.32
CA ALA A 521 -22.38 19.40 -40.00
C ALA A 521 -22.51 18.58 -38.70
N ALA A 522 -21.50 17.78 -38.36
CA ALA A 522 -21.42 17.01 -37.12
C ALA A 522 -20.82 17.80 -35.93
N GLY A 523 -20.44 19.07 -36.12
CA GLY A 523 -19.88 19.94 -35.08
C GLY A 523 -18.39 19.70 -34.75
N LEU A 524 -17.59 19.28 -35.73
CA LEU A 524 -16.13 19.05 -35.64
C LEU A 524 -15.28 20.15 -36.30
#